data_AF-A0A0U4F1T3-F1
#
_entry.id   AF-A0A0U4F1T3-F1
#
_cell.length_a   1.000
_cell.length_b   1.000
_cell.length_c   1.000
_cell.angle_alpha   90.00
_cell.angle_beta   90.00
_cell.angle_gamma   90.00
#
_symmetry.space_group_name_H-M   'P 1'
#
loop_
_entity.id
_entity.type
_entity.pdbx_description
1 polymer ?
#
loop_
_entity_poly.entity_id
_entity_poly.type
_entity_poly.pdbx_seq_one_letter_code
_entity_poly.pdbx_strand_id
1 'polypeptide(L)'
;MRMKDKLLVNVKAVKPGDNAFEAFKKRFFTVMGDQLDMTDDQLRQIYNGMSPYIDTSIYAEMEEVLAAIRNAYHALVNWVTKEIAKASDKHGDQSYKHSGVRTLGSHKSFSKHKQPNHSVTEEKQNKDESSKQDAIQRYMNDEKSFNWFVTHVVTNYQSLPKQRIDILVFKHGGYQHLELTLFGESFIQQHGFRKAYHLHNELMKAFHTTFDDLLAKGTVLKSDQSIEELVLVPVLERFEAKIAVKVGDDDEQAESL
;
A
#
# COMPACT_ATOMS: atom_id res chain seq x y z
N MET A 1 31.49 -30.69 59.88
CA MET A 1 31.63 -29.23 59.62
C MET A 1 32.23 -29.03 58.24
N ARG A 2 31.71 -28.06 57.47
CA ARG A 2 32.00 -27.67 56.06
C ARG A 2 31.22 -28.48 55.00
N MET A 3 29.95 -28.17 54.71
CA MET A 3 29.45 -27.07 53.85
C MET A 3 30.24 -26.91 52.55
N LYS A 4 29.78 -27.53 51.45
CA LYS A 4 29.89 -27.02 50.06
C LYS A 4 28.72 -27.47 49.17
N ASP A 5 27.52 -27.64 49.73
CA ASP A 5 26.28 -27.56 48.95
C ASP A 5 25.78 -26.12 49.04
N LYS A 6 26.00 -25.34 47.98
CA LYS A 6 25.30 -24.10 47.56
C LYS A 6 26.23 -23.32 46.65
N LEU A 7 25.68 -22.87 45.51
CA LEU A 7 26.31 -22.27 44.31
C LEU A 7 26.40 -23.35 43.21
N LEU A 8 25.32 -23.63 42.48
CA LEU A 8 24.75 -22.74 41.46
C LEU A 8 23.24 -23.00 41.30
N VAL A 9 22.42 -22.30 42.09
CA VAL A 9 20.99 -22.10 41.82
C VAL A 9 20.84 -20.63 41.44
N ASN A 10 20.81 -20.34 40.14
CA ASN A 10 20.16 -19.18 39.49
C ASN A 10 20.67 -18.92 38.08
N VAL A 11 20.76 -19.96 37.24
CA VAL A 11 20.49 -19.72 35.82
C VAL A 11 18.98 -19.88 35.69
N LYS A 12 18.24 -18.76 35.67
CA LYS A 12 16.90 -18.77 35.10
C LYS A 12 17.08 -19.41 33.73
N ALA A 13 16.61 -20.64 33.55
CA ALA A 13 16.58 -21.28 32.26
C ALA A 13 15.71 -20.39 31.37
N VAL A 14 16.35 -19.52 30.58
CA VAL A 14 15.67 -18.72 29.58
C VAL A 14 15.08 -19.74 28.62
N LYS A 15 13.75 -19.76 28.51
CA LYS A 15 13.09 -20.68 27.61
C LYS A 15 13.63 -20.39 26.20
N PRO A 16 13.91 -21.43 25.38
CA PRO A 16 14.38 -21.21 24.01
C PRO A 16 13.52 -20.24 23.18
N GLY A 17 12.21 -20.18 23.49
CA GLY A 17 11.25 -19.24 22.87
C GLY A 17 11.45 -17.76 23.22
N ASP A 18 12.00 -17.42 24.40
CA ASP A 18 12.24 -16.02 24.77
C ASP A 18 13.44 -15.45 24.01
N ASN A 19 14.47 -16.26 23.74
CA ASN A 19 15.64 -15.83 22.96
C ASN A 19 15.30 -15.59 21.48
N ALA A 20 14.44 -16.42 20.91
CA ALA A 20 14.00 -16.31 19.52
C ALA A 20 13.21 -15.01 19.27
N PHE A 21 12.28 -14.68 20.18
CA PHE A 21 11.53 -13.43 20.12
C PHE A 21 12.44 -12.21 20.31
N GLU A 22 13.39 -12.24 21.26
CA GLU A 22 14.32 -11.12 21.47
C GLU A 22 15.25 -10.91 20.26
N ALA A 23 15.67 -11.98 19.59
CA ALA A 23 16.43 -11.88 18.35
C ALA A 23 15.62 -11.25 17.22
N PHE A 24 14.35 -11.68 17.06
CA PHE A 24 13.40 -11.09 16.12
C PHE A 24 13.20 -9.60 16.41
N LYS A 25 12.90 -9.23 17.66
CA LYS A 25 12.70 -7.84 18.11
C LYS A 25 13.89 -6.97 17.78
N LYS A 26 15.10 -7.42 18.12
CA LYS A 26 16.34 -6.68 17.83
C LYS A 26 16.54 -6.48 16.33
N ARG A 27 16.29 -7.51 15.52
CA ARG A 27 16.43 -7.40 14.06
C ARG A 27 15.35 -6.51 13.45
N PHE A 28 14.11 -6.60 13.92
CA PHE A 28 13.01 -5.73 13.52
C PHE A 28 13.40 -4.25 13.66
N PHE A 29 13.86 -3.82 14.83
CA PHE A 29 14.28 -2.43 15.04
C PHE A 29 15.48 -2.03 14.19
N THR A 30 16.37 -2.97 13.87
CA THR A 30 17.51 -2.71 12.98
C THR A 30 17.07 -2.47 11.52
N VAL A 31 16.05 -3.20 11.05
CA VAL A 31 15.60 -3.17 9.65
C VAL A 31 14.53 -2.12 9.41
N MET A 32 13.57 -1.98 10.33
CA MET A 32 12.43 -1.08 10.21
C MET A 32 12.75 0.32 10.73
N GLY A 33 13.75 0.47 11.61
CA GLY A 33 14.10 1.74 12.24
C GLY A 33 12.90 2.40 12.92
N ASP A 34 12.79 3.72 12.78
CA ASP A 34 11.73 4.53 13.40
C ASP A 34 10.45 4.61 12.55
N GLN A 35 10.35 3.81 11.47
CA GLN A 35 9.19 3.86 10.56
C GLN A 35 7.92 3.30 11.21
N LEU A 36 8.08 2.42 12.20
CA LEU A 36 7.01 1.72 12.90
C LEU A 36 7.31 1.71 14.39
N ASP A 37 6.66 2.62 15.12
CA ASP A 37 6.68 2.60 16.58
C ASP A 37 5.67 1.54 17.07
N MET A 38 6.18 0.34 17.32
CA MET A 38 5.39 -0.79 17.82
C MET A 38 5.79 -1.12 19.27
N THR A 39 4.78 -1.42 20.08
CA THR A 39 5.01 -1.95 21.43
C THR A 39 5.54 -3.38 21.38
N ASP A 40 6.21 -3.81 22.46
CA ASP A 40 6.66 -5.20 22.61
C ASP A 40 5.49 -6.19 22.47
N ASP A 41 4.29 -5.83 22.91
CA ASP A 41 3.08 -6.65 22.78
C ASP A 41 2.60 -6.77 21.32
N GLN A 42 2.64 -5.67 20.55
CA GLN A 42 2.33 -5.69 19.12
C GLN A 42 3.34 -6.54 18.35
N LEU A 43 4.63 -6.37 18.62
CA LEU A 43 5.68 -7.21 18.02
C LEU A 43 5.51 -8.68 18.37
N ARG A 44 5.12 -8.97 19.61
CA ARG A 44 4.83 -10.34 20.06
C ARG A 44 3.63 -10.94 19.36
N GLN A 45 2.59 -10.17 19.09
CA GLN A 45 1.43 -10.63 18.31
C GLN A 45 1.83 -11.00 16.89
N ILE A 46 2.63 -10.17 16.21
CA ILE A 46 3.15 -10.46 14.87
C ILE A 46 3.99 -11.74 14.90
N TYR A 47 4.95 -11.82 15.82
CA TYR A 47 5.82 -12.99 15.97
C TYR A 47 5.00 -14.27 16.21
N ASN A 48 4.03 -14.22 17.12
CA ASN A 48 3.17 -15.37 17.42
C ASN A 48 2.26 -15.75 16.26
N GLY A 49 1.80 -14.79 15.46
CA GLY A 49 1.00 -15.05 14.26
C GLY A 49 1.82 -15.76 13.17
N MET A 50 3.10 -15.45 13.08
CA MET A 50 4.02 -15.98 12.07
C MET A 50 4.64 -17.32 12.47
N SER A 51 4.99 -17.47 13.75
CA SER A 51 5.75 -18.61 14.28
C SER A 51 5.22 -19.99 13.88
N PRO A 52 3.91 -20.25 13.75
CA PRO A 52 3.39 -21.55 13.31
C PRO A 52 3.71 -21.90 11.85
N TYR A 53 4.06 -20.92 11.03
CA TYR A 53 4.30 -21.07 9.60
C TYR A 53 5.79 -21.03 9.23
N ILE A 54 6.67 -20.88 10.22
CA ILE A 54 8.12 -20.93 10.03
C ILE A 54 8.52 -22.40 9.96
N ASP A 55 9.00 -22.84 8.79
CA ASP A 55 9.28 -24.26 8.54
C ASP A 55 10.58 -24.73 9.20
N THR A 56 11.58 -23.85 9.30
CA THR A 56 12.91 -24.17 9.81
C THR A 56 13.18 -23.54 11.17
N SER A 57 13.49 -22.25 11.19
CA SER A 57 13.68 -21.45 12.40
C SER A 57 13.60 -19.97 12.07
N ILE A 58 13.21 -19.15 13.06
CA ILE A 58 13.19 -17.69 12.89
C ILE A 58 14.57 -17.14 12.49
N TYR A 59 15.68 -17.80 12.85
CA TYR A 59 17.01 -17.35 12.48
C TYR A 59 17.32 -17.54 10.99
N ALA A 60 16.74 -18.58 10.37
CA ALA A 60 16.93 -18.87 8.96
C ALA A 60 15.97 -18.04 8.08
N GLU A 61 14.74 -17.84 8.55
CA GLU A 61 13.67 -17.17 7.79
C GLU A 61 13.48 -15.69 8.19
N MET A 62 14.36 -15.14 9.02
CA MET A 62 14.27 -13.78 9.58
C MET A 62 14.01 -12.71 8.52
N GLU A 63 14.73 -12.76 7.41
CA GLU A 63 14.63 -11.75 6.35
C GLU A 63 13.32 -11.87 5.56
N GLU A 64 12.79 -13.08 5.42
CA GLU A 64 11.50 -13.31 4.77
C GLU A 64 10.35 -12.81 5.65
N VAL A 65 10.43 -13.06 6.97
CA VAL A 65 9.51 -12.51 7.97
C VAL A 65 9.52 -10.98 7.93
N LEU A 66 10.70 -10.36 7.95
CA LEU A 66 10.83 -8.90 7.93
C LEU A 66 10.40 -8.31 6.59
N ALA A 67 10.64 -9.00 5.48
CA ALA A 67 10.12 -8.61 4.17
C ALA A 67 8.59 -8.63 4.16
N ALA A 68 7.95 -9.65 4.75
CA ALA A 68 6.50 -9.72 4.85
C ALA A 68 5.90 -8.55 5.66
N ILE A 69 6.52 -8.22 6.79
CA ILE A 69 6.19 -7.05 7.63
C ILE A 69 6.31 -5.75 6.84
N ARG A 70 7.45 -5.54 6.19
CA ARG A 70 7.73 -4.33 5.41
C ARG A 70 6.73 -4.16 4.26
N ASN A 71 6.42 -5.23 3.55
CA ASN A 71 5.47 -5.21 2.45
C ASN A 71 4.04 -4.88 2.92
N ALA A 72 3.60 -5.49 4.03
CA ALA A 72 2.31 -5.16 4.64
C ALA A 72 2.25 -3.69 5.11
N TYR A 73 3.36 -3.17 5.65
CA TYR A 73 3.46 -1.76 6.02
C TYR A 73 3.37 -0.83 4.81
N HIS A 74 4.07 -1.13 3.72
CA HIS A 74 3.94 -0.35 2.48
C HIS A 74 2.50 -0.36 1.94
N ALA A 75 1.80 -1.49 2.02
CA ALA A 75 0.40 -1.57 1.65
C ALA A 75 -0.49 -0.68 2.54
N LEU A 76 -0.24 -0.67 3.86
CA LEU A 76 -0.92 0.21 4.81
C LEU A 76 -0.68 1.69 4.49
N VAL A 77 0.57 2.11 4.28
CA VAL A 77 0.93 3.48 3.91
C VAL A 77 0.20 3.92 2.64
N ASN A 78 0.17 3.04 1.64
CA ASN A 78 -0.54 3.29 0.38
C ASN A 78 -2.06 3.42 0.60
N TRP A 79 -2.64 2.59 1.47
CA TRP A 79 -4.07 2.66 1.81
C TRP A 79 -4.41 3.96 2.54
N VAL A 80 -3.67 4.32 3.59
CA VAL A 80 -3.86 5.57 4.36
C VAL A 80 -3.71 6.79 3.45
N THR A 81 -2.71 6.80 2.57
CA THR A 81 -2.51 7.89 1.61
C THR A 81 -3.70 8.05 0.65
N LYS A 82 -4.26 6.93 0.16
CA LYS A 82 -5.46 6.95 -0.69
C LYS A 82 -6.68 7.49 0.06
N GLU A 83 -6.88 7.10 1.32
CA GLU A 83 -8.02 7.57 2.13
C GLU A 83 -7.93 9.06 2.45
N ILE A 84 -6.73 9.56 2.78
CA ILE A 84 -6.50 11.00 2.98
C ILE A 84 -6.79 11.79 1.70
N ALA A 85 -6.34 11.30 0.53
CA ALA A 85 -6.61 11.95 -0.75
C ALA A 85 -8.12 12.04 -1.05
N LYS A 86 -8.87 10.94 -0.85
CA LYS A 86 -10.33 10.92 -1.03
C LYS A 86 -11.06 11.87 -0.08
N ALA A 87 -10.59 12.04 1.15
CA ALA A 87 -11.18 12.96 2.11
C ALA A 87 -10.95 14.43 1.72
N SER A 88 -9.80 14.74 1.13
CA SER A 88 -9.48 16.08 0.60
C SER A 88 -10.37 16.45 -0.59
N ASP A 89 -10.61 15.51 -1.52
CA ASP A 89 -11.42 15.78 -2.72
C ASP A 89 -12.89 16.09 -2.39
N LYS A 90 -13.43 15.49 -1.31
CA LYS A 90 -14.81 15.77 -0.84
C LYS A 90 -14.99 17.17 -0.25
N HIS A 91 -13.92 17.87 0.12
CA HIS A 91 -14.00 19.22 0.68
C HIS A 91 -13.77 20.35 -0.34
N GLY A 92 -13.40 20.04 -1.58
CA GLY A 92 -13.17 21.04 -2.63
C GLY A 92 -14.43 21.58 -3.32
N ASP A 93 -15.58 20.90 -3.19
CA ASP A 93 -16.75 21.14 -4.04
C ASP A 93 -17.83 22.07 -3.43
N GLN A 94 -17.52 22.69 -2.27
CA GLN A 94 -18.46 23.60 -1.59
C GLN A 94 -18.03 25.07 -1.54
N SER A 95 -16.91 25.47 -2.17
CA SER A 95 -16.45 26.87 -2.17
C SER A 95 -16.75 27.64 -3.45
N TYR A 96 -17.91 27.46 -4.08
CA TYR A 96 -18.37 28.35 -5.16
C TYR A 96 -19.86 28.69 -5.09
N LYS A 97 -20.38 29.01 -3.90
CA LYS A 97 -21.60 29.80 -3.78
C LYS A 97 -21.52 30.74 -2.58
N HIS A 98 -21.00 31.94 -2.80
CA HIS A 98 -21.58 33.22 -2.33
C HIS A 98 -20.60 34.38 -2.58
N SER A 99 -20.91 35.22 -3.55
CA SER A 99 -20.98 36.69 -3.40
C SER A 99 -21.19 37.34 -4.77
N GLY A 100 -22.46 37.54 -5.12
CA GLY A 100 -22.80 38.57 -6.08
C GLY A 100 -23.07 39.86 -5.32
N VAL A 101 -22.18 40.85 -5.42
CA VAL A 101 -22.54 42.28 -5.36
C VAL A 101 -21.60 43.03 -6.30
N ARG A 102 -22.19 43.65 -7.31
CA ARG A 102 -21.57 44.63 -8.22
C ARG A 102 -21.24 45.90 -7.45
N THR A 103 -20.02 46.40 -7.59
CA THR A 103 -19.74 47.85 -7.60
C THR A 103 -18.58 48.16 -8.54
N LEU A 104 -18.85 49.10 -9.45
CA LEU A 104 -17.92 49.78 -10.33
C LEU A 104 -16.93 50.61 -9.51
N GLY A 105 -15.67 50.64 -9.93
CA GLY A 105 -14.67 51.58 -9.41
C GLY A 105 -13.28 51.34 -10.00
N SER A 106 -12.93 52.13 -11.01
CA SER A 106 -11.58 52.27 -11.58
C SER A 106 -10.51 52.46 -10.50
N HIS A 107 -9.30 51.94 -10.72
CA HIS A 107 -8.05 52.71 -10.85
C HIS A 107 -6.83 51.77 -10.88
N LYS A 108 -6.00 51.93 -11.93
CA LYS A 108 -4.64 51.39 -12.04
C LYS A 108 -3.77 51.96 -10.93
N SER A 109 -3.01 51.11 -10.24
CA SER A 109 -1.79 51.52 -9.53
C SER A 109 -0.71 50.47 -9.73
N PHE A 110 0.40 50.92 -10.31
CA PHE A 110 1.65 50.20 -10.46
C PHE A 110 2.44 50.18 -9.14
N SER A 111 3.34 49.19 -9.04
CA SER A 111 4.52 49.10 -8.16
C SER A 111 4.32 48.50 -6.77
N LYS A 112 4.84 47.27 -6.58
CA LYS A 112 6.16 47.06 -5.96
C LYS A 112 6.57 45.59 -6.05
N HIS A 113 7.79 45.35 -6.52
CA HIS A 113 8.51 44.09 -6.36
C HIS A 113 8.49 43.64 -4.90
N LYS A 114 7.99 42.43 -4.65
CA LYS A 114 8.34 41.63 -3.48
C LYS A 114 8.59 40.21 -3.99
N GLN A 115 9.84 39.78 -3.88
CA GLN A 115 10.23 38.39 -4.12
C GLN A 115 9.39 37.49 -3.20
N PRO A 116 8.80 36.38 -3.69
CA PRO A 116 8.30 35.34 -2.81
C PRO A 116 9.50 34.51 -2.34
N ASN A 117 9.75 34.59 -1.03
CA ASN A 117 10.62 33.69 -0.30
C ASN A 117 10.22 32.23 -0.52
N HIS A 118 11.25 31.40 -0.64
CA HIS A 118 11.23 29.97 -0.92
C HIS A 118 10.74 29.07 0.25
N SER A 119 9.91 29.55 1.17
CA SER A 119 9.64 28.83 2.44
C SER A 119 8.27 28.12 2.55
N VAL A 120 7.37 28.29 1.59
CA VAL A 120 5.99 27.75 1.70
C VAL A 120 5.90 26.27 1.32
N THR A 121 6.84 25.76 0.52
CA THR A 121 6.79 24.38 0.02
C THR A 121 7.26 23.36 1.08
N GLU A 122 8.28 23.71 1.88
CA GLU A 122 8.83 22.83 2.92
C GLU A 122 7.90 22.69 4.15
N GLU A 123 7.25 23.78 4.58
CA GLU A 123 6.28 23.72 5.69
C GLU A 123 5.05 22.85 5.36
N LYS A 124 4.62 22.86 4.10
CA LYS A 124 3.47 22.07 3.66
C LYS A 124 3.82 20.58 3.55
N GLN A 125 5.02 20.25 3.06
CA GLN A 125 5.52 18.87 3.02
C GLN A 125 5.71 18.28 4.43
N ASN A 126 6.32 19.04 5.36
CA ASN A 126 6.55 18.58 6.72
C ASN A 126 5.24 18.36 7.50
N LYS A 127 4.24 19.22 7.28
CA LYS A 127 2.92 19.07 7.90
C LYS A 127 2.13 17.88 7.33
N ASP A 128 2.20 17.67 6.02
CA ASP A 128 1.54 16.55 5.36
C ASP A 128 2.17 15.20 5.75
N GLU A 129 3.50 15.12 5.90
CA GLU A 129 4.18 13.90 6.37
C GLU A 129 3.88 13.58 7.84
N SER A 130 3.92 14.59 8.72
CA SER A 130 3.50 14.42 10.12
C SER A 130 2.05 13.93 10.24
N SER A 131 1.14 14.46 9.42
CA SER A 131 -0.27 14.02 9.43
C SER A 131 -0.46 12.57 8.97
N LYS A 132 0.38 12.09 8.04
CA LYS A 132 0.35 10.69 7.57
C LYS A 132 0.91 9.75 8.63
N GLN A 133 2.03 10.11 9.26
CA GLN A 133 2.62 9.33 10.35
C GLN A 133 1.63 9.18 11.51
N ASP A 134 0.94 10.27 11.88
CA ASP A 134 -0.10 10.24 12.92
C ASP A 134 -1.28 9.34 12.54
N ALA A 135 -1.72 9.37 11.28
CA ALA A 135 -2.82 8.52 10.81
C ALA A 135 -2.43 7.03 10.82
N ILE A 136 -1.20 6.71 10.41
CA ILE A 136 -0.64 5.35 10.48
C ILE A 136 -0.55 4.91 11.94
N GLN A 137 -0.02 5.73 12.84
CA GLN A 137 0.10 5.36 14.24
C GLN A 137 -1.27 5.14 14.90
N ARG A 138 -2.26 5.99 14.59
CA ARG A 138 -3.64 5.79 15.04
C ARG A 138 -4.24 4.48 14.52
N TYR A 139 -3.99 4.14 13.27
CA TYR A 139 -4.40 2.86 12.69
C TYR A 139 -3.76 1.70 13.44
N MET A 140 -2.45 1.75 13.69
CA MET A 140 -1.72 0.69 14.37
C MET A 140 -2.10 0.54 15.85
N ASN A 141 -2.56 1.61 16.49
CA ASN A 141 -3.03 1.59 17.88
C ASN A 141 -4.48 1.10 18.03
N ASP A 142 -5.27 1.07 16.95
CA ASP A 142 -6.60 0.46 16.97
C ASP A 142 -6.49 -1.07 16.84
N GLU A 143 -7.05 -1.79 17.80
CA GLU A 143 -6.89 -3.26 17.89
C GLU A 143 -7.41 -3.98 16.66
N LYS A 144 -8.55 -3.54 16.10
CA LYS A 144 -9.15 -4.18 14.92
C LYS A 144 -8.27 -3.95 13.69
N SER A 145 -7.80 -2.73 13.50
CA SER A 145 -6.89 -2.34 12.42
C SER A 145 -5.53 -3.02 12.54
N PHE A 146 -5.01 -3.14 13.76
CA PHE A 146 -3.78 -3.88 14.02
C PHE A 146 -3.94 -5.38 13.71
N ASN A 147 -5.07 -6.00 14.08
CA ASN A 147 -5.35 -7.39 13.71
C ASN A 147 -5.42 -7.60 12.19
N TRP A 148 -5.92 -6.62 11.44
CA TRP A 148 -5.87 -6.63 9.98
C TRP A 148 -4.42 -6.57 9.46
N PHE A 149 -3.60 -5.71 10.06
CA PHE A 149 -2.18 -5.65 9.74
C PHE A 149 -1.47 -6.99 10.02
N VAL A 150 -1.68 -7.58 11.20
CA VAL A 150 -1.12 -8.91 11.54
C VAL A 150 -1.58 -9.97 10.54
N THR A 151 -2.86 -9.97 10.19
CA THR A 151 -3.41 -10.89 9.17
C THR A 151 -2.68 -10.75 7.85
N HIS A 152 -2.49 -9.51 7.37
CA HIS A 152 -1.74 -9.23 6.15
C HIS A 152 -0.29 -9.73 6.24
N VAL A 153 0.43 -9.43 7.32
CA VAL A 153 1.81 -9.92 7.49
C VAL A 153 1.88 -11.44 7.37
N VAL A 154 0.99 -12.13 8.08
CA VAL A 154 0.94 -13.60 8.16
C VAL A 154 0.59 -14.24 6.82
N THR A 155 -0.38 -13.69 6.09
CA THR A 155 -0.73 -14.21 4.76
C THR A 155 0.31 -13.87 3.71
N ASN A 156 0.93 -12.70 3.78
CA ASN A 156 1.99 -12.32 2.85
C ASN A 156 3.19 -13.27 2.95
N TYR A 157 3.60 -13.61 4.16
CA TYR A 157 4.67 -14.56 4.39
C TYR A 157 4.40 -15.95 3.80
N GLN A 158 3.16 -16.42 3.93
CA GLN A 158 2.76 -17.72 3.39
C GLN A 158 2.50 -17.70 1.88
N SER A 159 2.46 -16.52 1.26
CA SER A 159 2.13 -16.35 -0.15
C SER A 159 3.39 -16.22 -1.00
N LEU A 160 3.23 -16.45 -2.30
CA LEU A 160 4.29 -16.11 -3.25
C LEU A 160 4.55 -14.59 -3.23
N PRO A 161 5.79 -14.15 -3.49
CA PRO A 161 6.13 -12.74 -3.48
C PRO A 161 5.29 -11.94 -4.48
N LYS A 162 4.94 -10.71 -4.11
CA LYS A 162 4.16 -9.78 -4.95
C LYS A 162 4.76 -9.56 -6.34
N GLN A 163 6.09 -9.60 -6.46
CA GLN A 163 6.82 -9.50 -7.74
C GLN A 163 6.46 -10.63 -8.71
N ARG A 164 5.83 -11.70 -8.24
CA ARG A 164 5.34 -12.76 -9.12
C ARG A 164 4.29 -12.25 -10.10
N ILE A 165 3.52 -11.23 -9.73
CA ILE A 165 2.59 -10.53 -10.64
C ILE A 165 3.34 -10.03 -11.87
N ASP A 166 4.50 -9.41 -11.70
CA ASP A 166 5.29 -8.83 -12.79
C ASP A 166 5.80 -9.88 -13.77
N ILE A 167 5.87 -11.15 -13.35
CA ILE A 167 6.27 -12.27 -14.22
C ILE A 167 5.05 -12.87 -14.93
N LEU A 168 3.94 -13.02 -14.22
CA LEU A 168 2.73 -13.68 -14.72
C LEU A 168 1.97 -12.80 -15.72
N VAL A 169 1.90 -11.48 -15.44
CA VAL A 169 1.17 -10.52 -16.27
C VAL A 169 1.60 -10.58 -17.73
N PHE A 170 2.90 -10.55 -18.02
CA PHE A 170 3.40 -10.55 -19.42
C PHE A 170 3.16 -11.89 -20.16
N LYS A 171 2.88 -12.97 -19.44
CA LYS A 171 2.56 -14.28 -20.03
C LYS A 171 1.06 -14.51 -20.16
N HIS A 172 0.25 -13.69 -19.50
CA HIS A 172 -1.19 -13.87 -19.46
C HIS A 172 -1.84 -13.36 -20.76
N GLY A 173 -2.53 -14.24 -21.49
CA GLY A 173 -3.11 -13.92 -22.80
C GLY A 173 -4.11 -12.76 -22.76
N GLY A 174 -4.94 -12.67 -21.71
CA GLY A 174 -5.89 -11.56 -21.54
C GLY A 174 -5.19 -10.21 -21.35
N TYR A 175 -4.02 -10.19 -20.69
CA TYR A 175 -3.25 -8.96 -20.54
C TYR A 175 -2.65 -8.52 -21.87
N GLN A 176 -2.05 -9.46 -22.61
CA GLN A 176 -1.51 -9.18 -23.95
C GLN A 176 -2.58 -8.65 -24.90
N HIS A 177 -3.78 -9.24 -24.87
CA HIS A 177 -4.92 -8.76 -25.66
C HIS A 177 -5.31 -7.33 -25.28
N LEU A 178 -5.36 -7.02 -23.99
CA LEU A 178 -5.69 -5.69 -23.48
C LEU A 178 -4.62 -4.66 -23.85
N GLU A 179 -3.33 -5.00 -23.77
CA GLU A 179 -2.25 -4.12 -24.23
C GLU A 179 -2.35 -3.82 -25.73
N LEU A 180 -2.60 -4.83 -26.55
CA LEU A 180 -2.81 -4.65 -27.99
C LEU A 180 -4.02 -3.75 -28.27
N THR A 181 -5.07 -3.84 -27.47
CA THR A 181 -6.24 -2.96 -27.59
C THR A 181 -5.89 -1.52 -27.19
N LEU A 182 -5.24 -1.32 -26.04
CA LEU A 182 -4.90 0.03 -25.54
C LEU A 182 -3.89 0.76 -26.43
N PHE A 183 -2.90 0.05 -26.94
CA PHE A 183 -1.83 0.62 -27.75
C PHE A 183 -2.00 0.35 -29.25
N GLY A 184 -3.16 -0.18 -29.65
CA GLY A 184 -3.54 -0.34 -31.05
C GLY A 184 -3.83 1.01 -31.72
N GLU A 185 -3.70 1.04 -33.04
CA GLU A 185 -3.85 2.27 -33.83
C GLU A 185 -5.20 2.96 -33.61
N SER A 186 -6.31 2.19 -33.55
CA SER A 186 -7.66 2.72 -33.35
C SER A 186 -7.78 3.48 -32.02
N PHE A 187 -7.45 2.84 -30.90
CA PHE A 187 -7.56 3.44 -29.57
C PHE A 187 -6.63 4.67 -29.44
N ILE A 188 -5.42 4.59 -30.00
CA ILE A 188 -4.45 5.69 -29.94
C ILE A 188 -4.90 6.88 -30.78
N GLN A 189 -5.47 6.67 -31.96
CA GLN A 189 -6.01 7.75 -32.79
C GLN A 189 -7.21 8.43 -32.09
N GLN A 190 -8.07 7.65 -31.45
CA GLN A 190 -9.28 8.16 -30.80
C GLN A 190 -9.01 8.87 -29.47
N HIS A 191 -8.21 8.28 -28.59
CA HIS A 191 -8.05 8.75 -27.21
C HIS A 191 -6.63 9.25 -26.88
N GLY A 192 -5.67 9.01 -27.76
CA GLY A 192 -4.28 9.42 -27.59
C GLY A 192 -3.45 8.50 -26.69
N PHE A 193 -2.14 8.46 -26.96
CA PHE A 193 -1.17 7.64 -26.21
C PHE A 193 -1.16 7.92 -24.71
N ARG A 194 -1.30 9.20 -24.32
CA ARG A 194 -1.34 9.58 -22.89
C ARG A 194 -2.46 8.85 -22.14
N LYS A 195 -3.62 8.67 -22.78
CA LYS A 195 -4.75 7.99 -22.16
C LYS A 195 -4.50 6.49 -22.04
N ALA A 196 -3.99 5.86 -23.10
CA ALA A 196 -3.59 4.45 -23.10
C ALA A 196 -2.57 4.15 -21.99
N TYR A 197 -1.51 4.95 -21.91
CA TYR A 197 -0.47 4.82 -20.89
C TYR A 197 -1.02 5.01 -19.47
N HIS A 198 -1.95 5.95 -19.28
CA HIS A 198 -2.60 6.12 -17.99
C HIS A 198 -3.44 4.91 -17.59
N LEU A 199 -4.24 4.35 -18.51
CA LEU A 199 -5.04 3.16 -18.26
C LEU A 199 -4.18 1.93 -17.96
N HIS A 200 -3.06 1.76 -18.67
CA HIS A 200 -2.08 0.72 -18.37
C HIS A 200 -1.50 0.86 -16.95
N ASN A 201 -1.11 2.06 -16.54
CA ASN A 201 -0.61 2.28 -15.18
C ASN A 201 -1.70 2.02 -14.11
N GLU A 202 -2.95 2.40 -14.38
CA GLU A 202 -4.07 2.04 -13.52
C GLU A 202 -4.27 0.53 -13.42
N LEU A 203 -4.10 -0.20 -14.52
CA LEU A 203 -4.20 -1.66 -14.59
C LEU A 203 -3.11 -2.32 -13.73
N MET A 204 -1.85 -1.93 -13.92
CA MET A 204 -0.72 -2.45 -13.13
C MET A 204 -0.92 -2.17 -11.64
N LYS A 205 -1.34 -0.94 -11.30
CA LYS A 205 -1.68 -0.57 -9.93
C LYS A 205 -2.84 -1.40 -9.37
N ALA A 206 -3.82 -1.75 -10.21
CA ALA A 206 -4.95 -2.57 -9.81
C ALA A 206 -4.53 -4.00 -9.46
N PHE A 207 -3.66 -4.65 -10.24
CA PHE A 207 -3.15 -5.99 -9.88
C PHE A 207 -2.49 -5.98 -8.50
N HIS A 208 -1.57 -5.05 -8.28
CA HIS A 208 -0.88 -4.94 -6.99
C HIS A 208 -1.81 -4.58 -5.82
N THR A 209 -2.82 -3.75 -6.06
CA THR A 209 -3.80 -3.39 -5.02
C THR A 209 -4.70 -4.59 -4.70
N THR A 210 -5.20 -5.31 -5.70
CA THR A 210 -6.02 -6.50 -5.50
C THR A 210 -5.26 -7.59 -4.74
N PHE A 211 -3.98 -7.78 -5.06
CA PHE A 211 -3.12 -8.69 -4.31
C PHE A 211 -3.04 -8.31 -2.83
N ASP A 212 -2.69 -7.05 -2.50
CA ASP A 212 -2.61 -6.59 -1.11
C ASP A 212 -3.96 -6.70 -0.38
N ASP A 213 -5.07 -6.41 -1.07
CA ASP A 213 -6.42 -6.49 -0.52
C ASP A 213 -6.82 -7.93 -0.17
N LEU A 214 -6.39 -8.91 -0.97
CA LEU A 214 -6.61 -10.34 -0.70
C LEU A 214 -5.79 -10.79 0.52
N LEU A 215 -4.52 -10.40 0.59
CA LEU A 215 -3.67 -10.72 1.73
C LEU A 215 -4.24 -10.14 3.03
N ALA A 216 -4.66 -8.86 3.01
CA ALA A 216 -5.29 -8.21 4.16
C ALA A 216 -6.59 -8.90 4.62
N LYS A 217 -7.29 -9.59 3.72
CA LYS A 217 -8.50 -10.39 4.03
C LYS A 217 -8.20 -11.80 4.52
N GLY A 218 -6.93 -12.21 4.56
CA GLY A 218 -6.56 -13.56 4.99
C GLY A 218 -6.47 -14.58 3.85
N THR A 219 -6.53 -14.16 2.58
CA THR A 219 -6.36 -15.06 1.44
C THR A 219 -4.88 -15.32 1.18
N VAL A 220 -4.46 -16.59 1.20
CA VAL A 220 -3.07 -16.98 0.92
C VAL A 220 -2.91 -17.38 -0.55
N LEU A 221 -1.93 -16.80 -1.23
CA LEU A 221 -1.66 -16.98 -2.66
C LEU A 221 -0.41 -17.84 -2.88
N LYS A 222 -0.54 -19.16 -2.72
CA LYS A 222 0.60 -20.11 -2.70
C LYS A 222 1.10 -20.55 -4.09
N SER A 223 0.37 -20.23 -5.15
CA SER A 223 0.68 -20.70 -6.51
C SER A 223 0.45 -19.62 -7.56
N ASP A 224 1.12 -19.76 -8.70
CA ASP A 224 0.89 -18.91 -9.87
C ASP A 224 -0.58 -18.93 -10.27
N GLN A 225 -1.19 -20.12 -10.31
CA GLN A 225 -2.62 -20.28 -10.61
C GLN A 225 -3.51 -19.44 -9.67
N SER A 226 -3.22 -19.43 -8.37
CA SER A 226 -4.02 -18.64 -7.42
C SER A 226 -3.89 -17.13 -7.65
N ILE A 227 -2.71 -16.66 -8.08
CA ILE A 227 -2.52 -15.25 -8.45
C ILE A 227 -3.27 -14.95 -9.76
N GLU A 228 -3.18 -15.82 -10.75
CA GLU A 228 -3.90 -15.65 -12.02
C GLU A 228 -5.42 -15.55 -11.80
N GLU A 229 -6.00 -16.53 -11.12
CA GLU A 229 -7.46 -16.62 -10.93
C GLU A 229 -8.03 -15.55 -9.99
N LEU A 230 -7.33 -15.21 -8.92
CA LEU A 230 -7.87 -14.31 -7.89
C LEU A 230 -7.42 -12.86 -8.07
N VAL A 231 -6.31 -12.62 -8.78
CA VAL A 231 -5.76 -11.27 -8.99
C VAL A 231 -5.86 -10.85 -10.44
N LEU A 232 -5.31 -11.64 -11.38
CA LEU A 232 -5.17 -11.17 -12.77
C LEU A 232 -6.51 -11.17 -13.50
N VAL A 233 -7.19 -12.32 -13.54
CA VAL A 233 -8.45 -12.50 -14.28
C VAL A 233 -9.50 -11.46 -13.85
N PRO A 234 -9.83 -11.28 -12.55
CA PRO A 234 -10.89 -10.35 -12.15
C PRO A 234 -10.53 -8.88 -12.44
N VAL A 235 -9.24 -8.54 -12.38
CA VAL A 235 -8.78 -7.18 -12.70
C VAL A 235 -8.85 -6.94 -14.21
N LEU A 236 -8.45 -7.91 -15.04
CA LEU A 236 -8.53 -7.82 -16.50
C LEU A 236 -9.97 -7.68 -16.97
N GLU A 237 -10.88 -8.54 -16.51
CA GLU A 237 -12.31 -8.47 -16.85
C GLU A 237 -12.91 -7.10 -16.54
N ARG A 238 -12.58 -6.55 -15.37
CA ARG A 238 -13.02 -5.20 -14.98
C ARG A 238 -12.47 -4.11 -15.91
N PHE A 239 -11.23 -4.25 -16.38
CA PHE A 239 -10.61 -3.28 -17.27
C PHE A 239 -11.10 -3.41 -18.72
N GLU A 240 -11.36 -4.63 -19.19
CA GLU A 240 -12.02 -4.87 -20.48
C GLU A 240 -13.39 -4.19 -20.51
N ALA A 241 -14.21 -4.39 -19.48
CA ALA A 241 -15.49 -3.69 -19.34
C ALA A 241 -15.32 -2.15 -19.29
N LYS A 242 -14.32 -1.65 -18.56
CA LYS A 242 -14.02 -0.21 -18.46
C LYS A 242 -13.60 0.41 -19.80
N ILE A 243 -12.91 -0.35 -20.65
CA ILE A 243 -12.50 0.08 -21.99
C ILE A 243 -13.71 0.03 -22.93
N ALA A 244 -14.47 -1.07 -22.92
CA ALA A 244 -15.65 -1.23 -23.78
C ALA A 244 -16.69 -0.11 -23.58
N VAL A 245 -16.97 0.28 -22.33
CA VAL A 245 -17.88 1.41 -22.04
C VAL A 245 -17.36 2.73 -22.64
N LYS A 246 -16.06 2.97 -22.58
CA LYS A 246 -15.46 4.20 -23.12
C LYS A 246 -15.42 4.24 -24.64
N VAL A 247 -15.42 3.08 -25.29
CA VAL A 247 -15.52 2.98 -26.75
C VAL A 247 -16.98 3.18 -27.17
N GLY A 248 -17.94 2.58 -26.45
CA GLY A 248 -19.37 2.71 -26.77
C GLY A 248 -19.95 4.12 -26.57
N ASP A 249 -19.49 4.88 -25.58
CA ASP A 249 -19.93 6.27 -25.33
C ASP A 249 -19.51 7.24 -26.48
N ASP A 250 -18.46 6.91 -27.23
CA ASP A 250 -17.98 7.71 -28.36
C ASP A 250 -18.67 7.32 -29.69
N ASP A 251 -19.06 6.04 -29.86
CA ASP A 251 -19.77 5.55 -31.05
C ASP A 251 -21.20 6.13 -31.15
N GLU A 252 -21.91 6.32 -30.02
CA GLU A 252 -23.24 6.97 -30.02
C GLU A 252 -23.19 8.46 -30.43
N GLN A 253 -22.05 9.14 -30.23
CA GLN A 253 -21.85 10.52 -30.69
C GLN A 253 -21.43 10.59 -32.16
N ALA A 254 -20.82 9.55 -32.72
CA ALA A 254 -20.42 9.49 -34.11
C ALA A 254 -21.59 9.16 -35.06
N GLU A 255 -22.60 8.42 -34.60
CA GLU A 255 -23.80 8.10 -35.40
C GLU A 255 -24.88 9.21 -35.41
N SER A 256 -24.66 10.32 -34.69
CA SER A 256 -25.60 11.46 -34.60
C SER A 256 -25.23 12.68 -35.46
N LEU A 257 -24.36 12.53 -36.49
CA LEU A 257 -23.99 13.60 -37.42
C LEU A 257 -24.56 13.43 -38.84
#